data_AF-A0A8T2RQM2-F1
#
_entry.id   AF-A0A8T2RQM2-F1
#
_cell.length_a   1.000
_cell.length_b   1.000
_cell.length_c   1.000
_cell.angle_alpha   90.00
_cell.angle_beta   90.00
_cell.angle_gamma   90.00
#
_symmetry.space_group_name_H-M   'P 1'
#
loop_
_entity.id
_entity.type
_entity.pdbx_description
1 polymer ?
#
loop_
_entity_poly.entity_id
_entity_poly.type
_entity_poly.pdbx_seq_one_letter_code
_entity_poly.pdbx_strand_id
1 'polypeptide(L)'
;MGHTPQTLTSYIMSDKLNMVKVTKGAVIVCLQCPLCCNVVHEATTISECLHTFCKECIYQLLVDGENESCPICNVYLGGSPLEKLRPDRQLDEVCAKIFQAVKPKV
;
A
#
# COMPACT_ATOMS: atom_id res chain seq x y z
N MET A 1 19.07 -51.98 -0.73
CA MET A 1 17.93 -51.06 -0.64
C MET A 1 18.41 -49.82 0.08
N GLY A 2 18.58 -48.71 -0.65
CA GLY A 2 19.12 -47.47 -0.08
C GLY A 2 19.74 -46.59 -1.16
N HIS A 3 18.92 -46.11 -2.09
CA HIS A 3 19.30 -45.06 -3.03
C HIS A 3 19.02 -43.70 -2.39
N THR A 4 20.06 -42.90 -2.20
CA THR A 4 20.03 -41.46 -2.52
C THR A 4 20.76 -41.32 -3.86
N PRO A 5 20.60 -40.24 -4.67
CA PRO A 5 20.23 -38.88 -4.27
C PRO A 5 19.39 -38.08 -5.31
N GLN A 6 19.20 -36.78 -5.06
CA GLN A 6 18.79 -35.71 -6.01
C GLN A 6 17.29 -35.73 -6.38
N THR A 7 16.45 -34.73 -6.05
CA THR A 7 16.44 -33.39 -6.66
C THR A 7 15.53 -32.47 -5.83
N LEU A 8 16.09 -31.54 -5.05
CA LEU A 8 15.36 -30.47 -4.35
C LEU A 8 15.42 -29.13 -5.11
N THR A 9 15.64 -29.17 -6.42
CA THR A 9 15.80 -27.97 -7.27
C THR A 9 14.63 -27.73 -8.24
N SER A 10 13.55 -28.53 -8.20
CA SER A 10 12.44 -28.39 -9.15
C SER A 10 11.27 -27.51 -8.68
N TYR A 11 11.29 -26.99 -7.45
CA TYR A 11 10.29 -26.01 -7.00
C TYR A 11 10.71 -24.56 -7.30
N ILE A 12 11.32 -24.35 -8.47
CA ILE A 12 11.19 -23.09 -9.18
C ILE A 12 9.76 -23.11 -9.74
N MET A 13 8.78 -22.84 -8.89
CA MET A 13 7.42 -22.60 -9.35
C MET A 13 7.50 -21.48 -10.37
N SER A 14 7.12 -21.85 -11.59
CA SER A 14 7.15 -21.00 -12.75
C SER A 14 6.10 -19.92 -12.58
N ASP A 15 6.49 -18.79 -11.98
CA ASP A 15 5.72 -17.56 -12.09
C ASP A 15 5.78 -17.09 -13.54
N LYS A 16 4.88 -17.64 -14.38
CA LYS A 16 4.52 -17.00 -15.65
C LYS A 16 3.93 -15.65 -15.30
N LEU A 17 4.77 -14.61 -15.29
CA LEU A 17 4.32 -13.22 -15.18
C LEU A 17 3.44 -12.91 -16.39
N ASN A 18 2.11 -12.88 -16.17
CA ASN A 18 1.18 -12.42 -17.18
C ASN A 18 1.25 -10.88 -17.22
N MET A 19 1.79 -10.33 -18.30
CA MET A 19 1.99 -8.90 -18.44
C MET A 19 0.77 -8.25 -19.11
N VAL A 20 0.14 -7.31 -18.41
CA VAL A 20 -0.95 -6.50 -18.94
C VAL A 20 -0.45 -5.08 -19.14
N LYS A 21 -0.71 -4.50 -20.33
CA LYS A 21 -0.43 -3.09 -20.58
C LYS A 21 -1.57 -2.25 -20.04
N VAL A 22 -1.25 -1.31 -19.15
CA VAL A 22 -2.18 -0.34 -18.57
C VAL A 22 -1.61 1.06 -18.70
N THR A 23 -2.48 2.06 -18.80
CA THR A 23 -2.03 3.46 -18.78
C THR A 23 -1.56 3.83 -17.39
N LYS A 24 -0.38 4.45 -17.27
CA LYS A 24 0.18 4.90 -15.99
C LYS A 24 -0.80 5.75 -15.18
N GLY A 25 -1.54 6.65 -15.84
CA GLY A 25 -2.54 7.52 -15.20
C GLY A 25 -3.64 6.74 -14.49
N ALA A 26 -4.22 5.73 -15.15
CA ALA A 26 -5.25 4.88 -14.53
C ALA A 26 -4.74 4.17 -13.27
N VAL A 27 -3.45 3.77 -13.25
CA VAL A 27 -2.85 3.12 -12.08
C VAL A 27 -2.54 4.13 -10.97
N ILE A 28 -2.05 5.33 -11.30
CA ILE A 28 -1.77 6.39 -10.32
C ILE A 28 -3.03 6.74 -9.53
N VAL A 29 -4.18 6.90 -10.19
CA VAL A 29 -5.44 7.25 -9.53
C VAL A 29 -5.83 6.22 -8.47
N CYS A 30 -5.58 4.93 -8.71
CA CYS A 30 -5.88 3.86 -7.75
C CYS A 30 -4.93 3.81 -6.54
N LEU A 31 -3.78 4.48 -6.62
CA LEU A 31 -2.71 4.43 -5.61
C LEU A 31 -2.44 5.82 -5.01
N GLN A 32 -3.34 6.77 -5.23
CA GLN A 32 -3.20 8.15 -4.81
C GLN A 32 -3.75 8.34 -3.40
N CYS A 33 -3.00 9.04 -2.55
CA CYS A 33 -3.50 9.53 -1.28
C CYS A 33 -4.56 10.62 -1.56
N PRO A 34 -5.79 10.48 -1.03
CA PRO A 34 -6.86 11.44 -1.30
C PRO A 34 -6.69 12.78 -0.57
N LEU A 35 -5.74 12.87 0.38
CA LEU A 35 -5.45 14.11 1.11
C LEU A 35 -4.41 14.99 0.41
N CYS A 36 -3.35 14.40 -0.16
CA CYS A 36 -2.26 15.15 -0.80
C CYS A 36 -2.20 15.00 -2.33
N CYS A 37 -3.06 14.15 -2.89
CA CYS A 37 -3.15 13.87 -4.32
C CYS A 37 -1.87 13.33 -4.99
N ASN A 38 -0.92 12.83 -4.21
CA ASN A 38 0.26 12.12 -4.71
C ASN A 38 0.08 10.61 -4.54
N VAL A 39 0.90 9.81 -5.24
CA VAL A 39 1.00 8.36 -4.93
C VAL A 39 1.30 8.21 -3.45
N VAL A 40 0.55 7.34 -2.78
CA VAL A 40 0.67 7.11 -1.34
C VAL A 40 2.10 6.72 -0.97
N HIS A 41 2.61 7.30 0.11
CA HIS A 41 3.89 6.92 0.73
C HIS A 41 3.67 6.61 2.20
N GLU A 42 4.39 5.60 2.72
CA GLU A 42 4.16 5.07 4.07
C GLU A 42 2.66 4.83 4.29
N ALA A 43 2.08 4.03 3.41
CA ALA A 43 0.65 3.80 3.35
C ALA A 43 0.10 3.43 4.73
N THR A 44 -0.95 4.12 5.15
CA THR A 44 -1.59 3.94 6.45
C THR A 44 -3.09 3.84 6.23
N THR A 45 -3.65 2.69 6.63
CA THR A 45 -5.04 2.30 6.39
C THR A 45 -5.84 2.38 7.69
N ILE A 46 -7.05 2.91 7.62
CA ILE A 46 -8.00 2.89 8.74
C ILE A 46 -8.69 1.51 8.79
N SER A 47 -8.56 0.79 9.90
CA SER A 47 -9.08 -0.59 10.02
C SER A 47 -10.61 -0.70 9.92
N GLU A 48 -11.35 0.36 10.27
CA GLU A 48 -12.82 0.36 10.30
C GLU A 48 -13.45 0.50 8.89
N CYS A 49 -12.74 1.10 7.92
CA CYS A 49 -13.29 1.37 6.58
C CYS A 49 -12.35 1.07 5.41
N LEU A 50 -11.11 0.67 5.67
CA LEU A 50 -10.08 0.34 4.68
C LEU A 50 -9.70 1.48 3.72
N HIS A 51 -10.03 2.73 4.05
CA HIS A 51 -9.47 3.88 3.34
C HIS A 51 -8.01 4.09 3.74
N THR A 52 -7.17 4.34 2.73
CA THR A 52 -5.71 4.43 2.88
C THR A 52 -5.21 5.83 2.53
N PHE A 53 -4.22 6.29 3.28
CA PHE A 53 -3.62 7.62 3.20
C PHE A 53 -2.11 7.53 3.36
N CYS A 54 -1.38 8.62 3.11
CA CYS A 54 -0.01 8.73 3.62
C CYS A 54 -0.05 8.84 5.14
N LYS A 55 0.93 8.23 5.82
CA LYS A 55 1.07 8.32 7.28
C LYS A 55 0.99 9.76 7.78
N GLU A 56 1.84 10.65 7.26
CA GLU A 56 1.88 12.04 7.70
C GLU A 56 0.53 12.75 7.50
N CYS A 57 -0.10 12.57 6.34
CA CYS A 57 -1.37 13.22 6.01
C CYS A 57 -2.51 12.83 6.97
N ILE A 58 -2.67 11.53 7.27
CA ILE A 58 -3.75 11.10 8.17
C ILE A 58 -3.44 11.43 9.63
N TYR A 59 -2.17 11.38 10.05
CA TYR A 59 -1.78 11.78 11.40
C TYR A 59 -2.03 13.27 11.65
N GLN A 60 -1.62 14.16 10.73
CA GLN A 60 -1.90 15.60 10.84
C GLN A 60 -3.40 15.86 10.97
N LEU A 61 -4.22 15.20 10.15
CA LEU A 61 -5.65 15.43 10.15
C LEU A 61 -6.36 14.95 11.43
N LEU A 62 -5.94 13.82 12.01
CA LEU A 62 -6.55 13.28 13.24
C LEU A 62 -6.00 13.93 14.51
N VAL A 63 -4.72 14.33 14.52
CA VAL A 63 -4.08 14.95 15.70
C VAL A 63 -4.29 16.46 15.70
N ASP A 64 -3.86 17.15 14.64
CA ASP A 64 -3.87 18.63 14.61
C ASP A 64 -5.28 19.16 14.33
N GLY A 65 -6.09 18.39 13.60
CA GLY A 65 -7.47 18.74 13.27
C GLY A 65 -8.50 18.31 14.31
N GLU A 66 -8.10 17.63 15.39
CA GLU A 66 -8.98 17.04 16.41
C GLU A 66 -10.17 16.25 15.80
N ASN A 67 -9.92 15.57 14.67
CA ASN A 67 -10.96 14.87 13.94
C ASN A 67 -11.04 13.40 14.36
N GLU A 68 -12.24 12.95 14.72
CA GLU A 68 -12.50 11.56 15.16
C GLU A 68 -13.18 10.72 14.08
N SER A 69 -13.23 11.20 12.83
CA SER A 69 -13.92 10.52 11.73
C SER A 69 -13.04 10.35 10.50
N CYS A 70 -13.28 9.31 9.70
CA CYS A 70 -12.58 9.12 8.43
C CYS A 70 -12.86 10.32 7.48
N PRO A 71 -11.85 10.96 6.88
CA PRO A 71 -12.05 12.13 6.02
C PRO A 71 -12.73 11.82 4.67
N ILE A 72 -12.91 10.55 4.31
CA ILE A 72 -13.54 10.14 3.05
C ILE A 72 -15.00 9.74 3.27
N CYS A 73 -15.24 8.81 4.19
CA CYS A 73 -16.56 8.22 4.40
C CYS A 73 -17.25 8.65 5.69
N ASN A 74 -16.59 9.48 6.49
CA ASN A 74 -17.11 10.02 7.75
C ASN A 74 -17.52 8.96 8.78
N VAL A 75 -17.00 7.74 8.68
CA VAL A 75 -17.18 6.74 9.74
C VAL A 75 -16.48 7.22 11.02
N TYR A 76 -17.17 7.10 12.15
CA TYR A 76 -16.65 7.45 13.46
C TYR A 76 -15.56 6.45 13.90
N LEU A 77 -14.41 6.96 14.34
CA LEU A 77 -13.24 6.17 14.74
C LEU A 77 -13.10 6.01 16.26
N GLY A 78 -13.92 6.71 17.04
CA GLY A 78 -13.85 6.75 18.50
C GLY A 78 -12.95 7.88 19.03
N GLY A 79 -12.91 8.04 20.36
CA GLY A 79 -12.07 9.04 21.04
C GLY A 79 -10.55 8.77 20.98
N SER A 80 -10.14 7.64 20.40
CA SER A 80 -8.74 7.30 20.13
C SER A 80 -8.57 6.92 18.65
N PRO A 81 -8.75 7.84 17.70
CA PRO A 81 -8.77 7.52 16.27
C PRO A 81 -7.44 6.94 15.77
N LEU A 82 -6.32 7.29 16.40
CA LEU A 82 -4.99 6.77 16.08
C LEU A 82 -4.85 5.25 16.28
N GLU A 83 -5.60 4.67 17.23
CA GLU A 83 -5.57 3.22 17.47
C GLU A 83 -6.13 2.40 16.30
N LYS A 84 -6.90 3.06 15.43
CA LYS A 84 -7.51 2.48 14.22
C LYS A 84 -6.59 2.54 13.00
N LEU A 85 -5.44 3.20 13.10
CA LEU A 85 -4.47 3.28 12.02
C LEU A 85 -3.59 2.02 11.96
N ARG A 86 -3.35 1.51 10.76
CA ARG A 86 -2.48 0.37 10.48
C ARG A 86 -1.54 0.68 9.32
N PRO A 87 -0.22 0.54 9.48
CA PRO A 87 0.71 0.61 8.35
C PRO A 87 0.40 -0.48 7.31
N ASP A 88 0.34 -0.10 6.04
CA ASP A 88 0.00 -0.97 4.91
C ASP A 88 1.22 -1.22 4.03
N ARG A 89 2.12 -2.07 4.54
CA ARG A 89 3.38 -2.42 3.86
C ARG A 89 3.15 -3.10 2.51
N GLN A 90 2.03 -3.80 2.35
CA GLN A 90 1.70 -4.47 1.09
C GLN A 90 1.40 -3.44 0.00
N LEU A 91 0.65 -2.39 0.32
CA LEU A 91 0.39 -1.31 -0.62
C LEU A 91 1.67 -0.53 -0.96
N ASP A 92 2.55 -0.30 0.02
CA ASP A 92 3.88 0.30 -0.23
C ASP A 92 4.71 -0.56 -1.20
N GLU A 93 4.73 -1.89 -1.02
CA GLU A 93 5.42 -2.81 -1.94
C GLU A 93 4.82 -2.80 -3.35
N VAL A 94 3.48 -2.72 -3.46
CA VAL A 94 2.78 -2.60 -4.74
C VAL A 94 3.17 -1.31 -5.44
N CYS A 95 3.13 -0.18 -4.73
CA CYS A 95 3.57 1.12 -5.25
C CYS A 95 5.03 1.07 -5.70
N ALA A 96 5.92 0.48 -4.89
CA ALA A 96 7.33 0.33 -5.23
C ALA A 96 7.55 -0.53 -6.48
N LYS A 97 6.81 -1.63 -6.64
CA LYS A 97 6.91 -2.51 -7.81
C LYS A 97 6.37 -1.88 -9.09
N ILE A 98 5.29 -1.09 -8.99
CA ILE A 98 4.62 -0.42 -10.12
C ILE A 98 5.38 0.83 -10.54
N PHE A 99 5.82 1.63 -9.58
CA PHE A 99 6.47 2.93 -9.81
C PHE A 99 7.97 2.90 -9.62
N GLN A 100 8.61 1.70 -9.64
CA GLN A 100 10.06 1.50 -9.50
C GLN A 100 10.79 2.70 -10.07
N ALA A 101 11.46 3.42 -9.17
CA ALA A 101 12.11 4.67 -9.49
C ALA A 101 12.87 4.51 -10.79
N VAL A 102 12.42 5.19 -11.85
CA VAL A 102 13.32 5.62 -12.90
C VAL A 102 14.29 6.58 -12.20
N LYS A 103 15.24 6.03 -11.44
CA LYS A 103 16.44 6.77 -11.10
C LYS A 103 17.10 7.00 -12.46
N PRO A 104 17.24 8.24 -12.93
CA PRO A 104 18.12 8.47 -14.06
C PRO A 104 19.47 7.85 -13.67
N LYS A 105 20.01 7.00 -14.54
CA LYS A 105 21.43 6.68 -14.46
C LYS A 105 22.15 8.02 -14.66
N VAL A 106 22.67 8.58 -13.57
CA VAL A 106 23.72 9.59 -13.63
C VAL A 106 25.00 8.90 -14.06
#